data_AF-A0A1W2AP51-F1
#
_entry.id   AF-A0A1W2AP51-F1
#
_cell.length_a   1.000
_cell.length_b   1.000
_cell.length_c   1.000
_cell.angle_alpha   90.00
_cell.angle_beta   90.00
_cell.angle_gamma   90.00
#
_symmetry.space_group_name_H-M   'P 1'
#
loop_
_entity.id
_entity.type
_entity.pdbx_description
1 polymer ?
#
loop_
_entity_poly.entity_id
_entity_poly.type
_entity_poly.pdbx_seq_one_letter_code
_entity_poly.pdbx_strand_id
1 'polypeptide(L)'
;MKRMSNRALTAIVTLLICSVMAASCNINTDKAGEAFQHLGENLDNAVNGTEAETEAPAEETEVTETSEAEETEAPEEEAEPAPIPEPTATPTPTPSPTPTPEPEPERVDFSELTEDELADGVTVELEDFEESYVSEDDITLITFTGNRILISEEALPNVQTSVNLILDGFYLEAEGIYNRYTSEALAEIAMPMEEDVEFAPYSVTCGYEYGYNGRVLSVVMTYDVTRGDLVVEEHTEYASFDMYTGQYVTTASVVEDQELFRTTCGNILAFATENEEDNQDSFTDIFIFVEGSGNGVYVVGTAPDGTIVRALADIENIAPALNRYGQLLYTNR
;
A
#
# COMPACT_ATOMS: atom_id res chain seq x y z
N MET A 1 0.43 34.21 22.38
CA MET A 1 0.61 33.19 21.33
C MET A 1 2.02 33.27 20.79
N LYS A 2 2.85 32.26 21.03
CA LYS A 2 4.27 32.22 20.64
C LYS A 2 4.31 31.69 19.20
N ARG A 3 4.81 32.48 18.24
CA ARG A 3 4.90 32.07 16.83
C ARG A 3 5.88 30.89 16.72
N MET A 4 5.36 29.74 16.31
CA MET A 4 6.17 28.58 15.99
C MET A 4 7.03 28.92 14.77
N SER A 5 8.33 28.62 14.85
CA SER A 5 9.28 28.85 13.77
C SER A 5 8.92 27.96 12.57
N ASN A 6 9.03 28.50 11.34
CA ASN A 6 8.74 27.76 10.11
C ASN A 6 9.49 26.42 10.02
N ARG A 7 10.66 26.30 10.66
CA ARG A 7 11.42 25.03 10.72
C ARG A 7 10.73 23.95 11.56
N ALA A 8 10.06 24.34 12.65
CA ALA A 8 9.29 23.41 13.47
C ALA A 8 8.02 22.95 12.74
N LEU A 9 7.40 23.84 11.96
CA LEU A 9 6.24 23.50 11.14
C LEU A 9 6.63 22.55 9.99
N THR A 10 7.75 22.80 9.31
CA THR A 10 8.26 21.89 8.27
C THR A 10 8.59 20.51 8.85
N ALA A 11 9.26 20.44 10.01
CA ALA A 11 9.56 19.15 10.64
C ALA A 11 8.31 18.35 11.01
N ILE A 12 7.25 19.02 11.52
CA ILE A 12 5.98 18.36 11.87
C ILE A 12 5.27 17.85 10.61
N VAL A 13 5.25 18.64 9.52
CA VAL A 13 4.63 18.23 8.26
C VAL A 13 5.38 17.05 7.62
N THR A 14 6.72 17.06 7.66
CA THR A 14 7.53 15.93 7.14
C THR A 14 7.32 14.65 7.96
N LEU A 15 7.22 14.75 9.29
CA LEU A 15 6.94 13.60 10.16
C LEU A 15 5.53 13.02 9.94
N LEU A 16 4.54 13.88 9.67
CA LEU A 16 3.18 13.44 9.35
C LEU A 16 3.13 12.70 8.01
N ILE A 17 3.86 13.16 7.00
CA ILE A 17 3.92 12.52 5.67
C ILE A 17 4.64 11.16 5.73
N CYS A 18 5.70 11.01 6.54
CA CYS A 18 6.37 9.72 6.74
C CYS A 18 5.52 8.70 7.51
N SER A 19 4.52 9.15 8.28
CA SER A 19 3.63 8.26 9.03
C SER A 19 2.62 7.55 8.12
N VAL A 20 2.25 8.17 7.00
CA VAL A 20 1.24 7.64 6.06
C VAL A 20 1.84 6.58 5.13
N MET A 21 3.14 6.66 4.80
CA MET A 21 3.81 5.65 3.95
C MET A 21 4.18 4.35 4.68
N ALA A 22 4.02 4.26 6.01
CA ALA A 22 4.34 3.06 6.78
C ALA A 22 3.17 2.07 6.89
N ALA A 23 2.00 2.38 6.30
CA ALA A 23 0.80 1.55 6.39
C ALA A 23 0.67 0.48 5.29
N SER A 24 1.40 0.58 4.16
CA SER A 24 1.28 -0.37 3.03
C SER A 24 2.41 -1.40 2.92
N CYS A 25 3.39 -1.36 3.82
CA CYS A 25 4.41 -2.41 3.90
C CYS A 25 4.14 -3.25 5.16
N ASN A 26 4.00 -4.57 5.01
CA ASN A 26 3.91 -5.53 6.11
C ASN A 26 5.26 -5.61 6.86
N ILE A 27 5.60 -4.53 7.57
CA ILE A 27 6.80 -4.38 8.36
C ILE A 27 6.50 -5.02 9.71
N ASN A 28 7.31 -6.01 10.08
CA ASN A 28 7.31 -6.62 11.39
C ASN A 28 7.50 -5.53 12.47
N THR A 29 6.41 -5.16 13.13
CA THR A 29 6.30 -4.01 14.05
C THR A 29 7.23 -4.13 15.26
N ASP A 30 7.66 -5.35 15.60
CA ASP A 30 8.54 -5.61 16.73
C ASP A 30 9.96 -5.06 16.47
N LYS A 31 10.45 -5.14 15.23
CA LYS A 31 11.77 -4.59 14.85
C LYS A 31 11.73 -3.10 14.56
N ALA A 32 10.59 -2.59 14.07
CA ALA A 32 10.40 -1.16 13.89
C ALA A 32 10.43 -0.44 15.25
N GLY A 33 9.85 -1.03 16.30
CA GLY A 33 9.91 -0.50 17.67
C GLY A 33 11.34 -0.33 18.20
N GLU A 34 12.22 -1.32 17.99
CA GLU A 34 13.63 -1.24 18.38
C GLU A 34 14.40 -0.16 17.60
N ALA A 35 14.13 -0.04 16.29
CA ALA A 35 14.75 0.99 15.45
C ALA A 35 14.34 2.42 15.88
N PHE A 36 13.08 2.62 16.27
CA PHE A 36 12.61 3.91 16.77
C PHE A 36 13.12 4.25 18.18
N GLN A 37 13.35 3.25 19.05
CA GLN A 37 14.03 3.46 20.33
C GLN A 37 15.48 3.93 20.12
N HIS A 38 16.24 3.27 19.25
CA HIS A 38 17.60 3.69 18.93
C HIS A 38 17.67 5.06 18.25
N LEU A 39 16.68 5.41 17.42
CA LEU A 39 16.61 6.74 16.81
C LEU A 39 16.27 7.81 17.85
N GLY A 40 15.38 7.50 18.80
CA GLY A 40 15.06 8.37 19.93
C GLY A 40 16.27 8.65 20.83
N GLU A 41 17.03 7.61 21.17
CA GLU A 41 18.28 7.75 21.95
C GLU A 41 19.36 8.52 21.20
N ASN A 42 19.54 8.26 19.90
CA ASN A 42 20.51 8.99 19.08
C ASN A 42 20.13 10.46 18.90
N LEU A 43 18.84 10.78 18.80
CA LEU A 43 18.37 12.16 18.69
C LEU A 43 18.46 12.89 20.03
N ASP A 44 18.15 12.23 21.15
CA ASP A 44 18.32 12.81 22.49
C ASP A 44 19.81 13.04 22.80
N ASN A 45 20.70 12.12 22.39
CA ASN A 45 22.16 12.31 22.47
C ASN A 45 22.66 13.41 21.51
N ALA A 46 22.08 13.57 20.32
CA ALA A 46 22.48 14.64 19.39
C ALA A 46 22.00 16.03 19.84
N VAL A 47 20.88 16.10 20.57
CA VAL A 47 20.28 17.36 21.05
C VAL A 47 20.80 17.75 22.44
N ASN A 48 21.05 16.76 23.32
CA ASN A 48 21.45 16.97 24.71
C ASN A 48 22.90 16.52 25.03
N GLY A 49 23.65 16.01 24.04
CA GLY A 49 25.00 15.46 24.20
C GLY A 49 26.05 16.48 24.61
N THR A 50 26.23 16.58 25.92
CA THR A 50 27.45 16.99 26.61
C THR A 50 28.52 15.92 26.38
N GLU A 51 29.74 16.33 26.02
CA GLU A 51 30.90 15.43 25.90
C GLU A 51 31.13 14.69 27.24
N ALA A 52 30.88 13.39 27.26
CA ALA A 52 31.23 12.52 28.37
C ALA A 52 32.19 11.43 27.87
N GLU A 53 33.37 11.38 28.48
CA GLU A 53 34.39 10.35 28.30
C GLU A 53 33.80 8.95 28.47
N THR A 54 34.09 8.09 27.49
CA THR A 54 33.74 6.67 27.48
C THR A 54 34.70 5.90 28.40
N GLU A 55 34.25 5.56 29.60
CA GLU A 55 34.79 4.42 30.35
C GLU A 55 34.05 3.14 29.94
N ALA A 56 34.82 2.13 29.54
CA ALA A 56 34.36 0.83 29.10
C ALA A 56 33.88 -0.04 30.29
N PRO A 57 32.71 -0.71 30.20
CA PRO A 57 32.42 -1.84 31.06
C PRO A 57 32.85 -3.15 30.38
N ALA A 58 33.61 -3.92 31.13
CA ALA A 58 33.89 -5.32 30.88
C ALA A 58 32.63 -6.14 31.17
N GLU A 59 32.23 -7.02 30.25
CA GLU A 59 31.43 -8.18 30.60
C GLU A 59 31.82 -9.38 29.73
N GLU A 60 31.96 -10.51 30.43
CA GLU A 60 32.43 -11.80 29.95
C GLU A 60 31.47 -12.41 28.93
N THR A 61 32.01 -12.86 27.80
CA THR A 61 31.31 -13.79 26.91
C THR A 61 32.16 -15.06 26.80
N GLU A 62 31.61 -16.18 27.31
CA GLU A 62 32.12 -17.53 27.09
C GLU A 62 32.05 -17.85 25.59
N VAL A 63 33.22 -18.07 24.98
CA VAL A 63 33.36 -18.57 23.62
C VAL A 63 33.72 -20.04 23.69
N THR A 64 32.83 -20.90 23.17
CA THR A 64 33.10 -22.33 23.00
C THR A 64 33.98 -22.53 21.77
N GLU A 65 35.20 -23.00 22.02
CA GLU A 65 36.20 -23.39 21.03
C GLU A 65 35.73 -24.55 20.15
N THR A 66 36.03 -24.50 18.85
CA THR A 66 36.24 -25.68 18.02
C THR A 66 37.46 -25.40 17.13
N SER A 67 38.51 -26.16 17.44
CA SER A 67 39.78 -26.34 16.74
C SER A 67 39.53 -26.93 15.33
N GLU A 68 40.38 -26.95 14.31
CA GLU A 68 41.82 -26.77 14.10
C GLU A 68 42.05 -27.15 12.63
N ALA A 69 42.87 -26.40 11.89
CA ALA A 69 43.67 -26.94 10.79
C ALA A 69 44.75 -25.93 10.40
N GLU A 70 45.98 -26.29 10.76
CA GLU A 70 47.24 -25.63 10.44
C GLU A 70 47.43 -25.40 8.93
N GLU A 71 47.91 -24.21 8.56
CA GLU A 71 48.65 -24.03 7.31
C GLU A 71 49.98 -23.32 7.61
N THR A 72 51.02 -23.87 7.01
CA THR A 72 52.44 -23.69 7.32
C THR A 72 52.99 -22.39 6.75
N GLU A 73 53.71 -21.63 7.57
CA GLU A 73 54.42 -20.40 7.18
C GLU A 73 55.61 -20.67 6.23
N ALA A 74 55.73 -19.81 5.21
CA ALA A 74 56.91 -19.66 4.38
C ALA A 74 57.48 -18.24 4.55
N PRO A 75 58.81 -18.05 4.55
CA PRO A 75 59.46 -16.81 4.97
C PRO A 75 59.32 -15.68 3.94
N GLU A 76 58.92 -14.50 4.41
CA GLU A 76 58.86 -13.24 3.64
C GLU A 76 60.26 -12.72 3.28
N GLU A 77 60.48 -12.53 1.98
CA GLU A 77 61.66 -11.86 1.40
C GLU A 77 61.35 -10.35 1.28
N GLU A 78 62.08 -9.53 2.03
CA GLU A 78 61.96 -8.08 2.08
C GLU A 78 62.46 -7.45 0.77
N ALA A 79 61.53 -7.08 -0.12
CA ALA A 79 61.81 -6.45 -1.40
C ALA A 79 61.87 -4.91 -1.29
N GLU A 80 62.93 -4.36 -1.85
CA GLU A 80 63.27 -2.94 -1.95
C GLU A 80 62.18 -2.12 -2.68
N PRO A 81 61.77 -0.93 -2.18
CA PRO A 81 60.65 -0.20 -2.77
C PRO A 81 61.03 0.42 -4.13
N ALA A 82 60.33 -0.02 -5.17
CA ALA A 82 60.42 0.52 -6.53
C ALA A 82 59.87 1.97 -6.61
N PRO A 83 60.39 2.81 -7.51
CA PRO A 83 59.97 4.20 -7.65
C PRO A 83 58.50 4.34 -8.04
N ILE A 84 57.79 5.21 -7.32
CA ILE A 84 56.39 5.58 -7.56
C ILE A 84 56.27 6.23 -8.95
N PRO A 85 55.44 5.68 -9.87
CA PRO A 85 55.19 6.31 -11.17
C PRO A 85 54.44 7.63 -11.00
N GLU A 86 54.81 8.63 -11.80
CA GLU A 86 54.12 9.92 -11.86
C GLU A 86 52.65 9.73 -12.31
N PRO A 87 51.70 10.47 -11.71
CA PRO A 87 50.29 10.36 -12.04
C PRO A 87 50.05 10.75 -13.50
N THR A 88 49.65 9.77 -14.30
CA THR A 88 49.19 9.97 -15.67
C THR A 88 47.89 10.78 -15.67
N ALA A 89 47.84 11.78 -16.55
CA ALA A 89 46.70 12.67 -16.70
C ALA A 89 45.42 11.86 -16.92
N THR A 90 44.46 12.04 -16.02
CA THR A 90 43.15 11.39 -16.09
C THR A 90 42.41 11.92 -17.33
N PRO A 91 42.01 11.07 -18.28
CA PRO A 91 41.25 11.51 -19.44
C PRO A 91 39.95 12.19 -19.01
N THR A 92 39.71 13.38 -19.55
CA THR A 92 38.46 14.12 -19.35
C THR A 92 37.30 13.29 -19.91
N PRO A 93 36.26 12.97 -19.11
CA PRO A 93 35.14 12.19 -19.60
C PRO A 93 34.46 12.95 -20.74
N THR A 94 34.36 12.29 -21.90
CA THR A 94 33.58 12.75 -23.05
C THR A 94 32.12 12.86 -22.61
N PRO A 95 31.39 13.95 -22.94
CA PRO A 95 29.98 14.05 -22.59
C PRO A 95 29.21 12.87 -23.17
N SER A 96 28.52 12.13 -22.29
CA SER A 96 27.59 11.08 -22.68
C SER A 96 26.50 11.69 -23.57
N PRO A 97 26.08 11.02 -24.66
CA PRO A 97 24.94 11.46 -25.43
C PRO A 97 23.74 11.63 -24.50
N THR A 98 23.02 12.74 -24.68
CA THR A 98 21.73 12.96 -24.01
C THR A 98 20.75 11.93 -24.55
N PRO A 99 20.08 11.13 -23.71
CA PRO A 99 19.08 10.20 -24.19
C PRO A 99 18.00 10.99 -24.94
N THR A 100 17.60 10.47 -26.09
CA THR A 100 16.42 10.95 -26.83
C THR A 100 15.20 10.77 -25.92
N PRO A 101 14.30 11.76 -25.80
CA PRO A 101 13.07 11.58 -25.02
C PRO A 101 12.29 10.41 -25.59
N GLU A 102 11.98 9.46 -24.71
CA GLU A 102 11.06 8.36 -25.00
C GLU A 102 9.66 8.95 -25.24
N PRO A 103 8.87 8.42 -26.20
CA PRO A 103 7.51 8.90 -26.42
C PRO A 103 6.71 8.85 -25.12
N GLU A 104 6.10 9.98 -24.74
CA GLU A 104 5.16 10.04 -23.62
C GLU A 104 3.88 9.28 -24.01
N PRO A 105 3.27 8.50 -23.10
CA PRO A 105 2.02 7.81 -23.38
C PRO A 105 0.91 8.81 -23.73
N GLU A 106 0.07 8.46 -24.72
CA GLU A 106 -1.09 9.26 -25.09
C GLU A 106 -2.25 8.96 -24.13
N ARG A 107 -2.53 9.90 -23.21
CA ARG A 107 -3.71 9.83 -22.33
C ARG A 107 -4.97 10.17 -23.11
N VAL A 108 -5.87 9.21 -23.29
CA VAL A 108 -7.19 9.44 -23.90
C VAL A 108 -8.20 9.65 -22.77
N ASP A 109 -8.69 10.89 -22.64
CA ASP A 109 -9.68 11.24 -21.64
C ASP A 109 -11.09 10.91 -22.17
N PHE A 110 -11.73 9.91 -21.56
CA PHE A 110 -13.13 9.52 -21.82
C PHE A 110 -14.02 9.90 -20.63
N SER A 111 -13.92 11.15 -20.15
CA SER A 111 -14.67 11.72 -19.01
C SER A 111 -16.21 11.70 -19.18
N GLU A 112 -16.83 10.54 -19.30
CA GLU A 112 -18.24 10.34 -18.98
C GLU A 112 -18.31 10.21 -17.45
N LEU A 113 -18.44 11.35 -16.79
CA LEU A 113 -18.63 11.40 -15.34
C LEU A 113 -20.02 10.88 -15.01
N THR A 114 -20.08 9.86 -14.17
CA THR A 114 -21.33 9.48 -13.50
C THR A 114 -21.35 10.11 -12.11
N GLU A 115 -22.36 10.93 -11.85
CA GLU A 115 -22.55 11.61 -10.57
C GLU A 115 -23.68 10.95 -9.79
N ASP A 116 -23.40 10.54 -8.55
CA ASP A 116 -24.39 10.01 -7.61
C ASP A 116 -24.44 10.88 -6.34
N GLU A 117 -25.59 11.50 -6.08
CA GLU A 117 -25.84 12.26 -4.85
C GLU A 117 -26.24 11.29 -3.73
N LEU A 118 -25.39 11.15 -2.70
CA LEU A 118 -25.57 10.18 -1.62
C LEU A 118 -26.48 10.70 -0.48
N ALA A 119 -26.30 11.97 -0.11
CA ALA A 119 -27.05 12.70 0.90
C ALA A 119 -26.85 14.21 0.70
N ASP A 120 -27.62 15.05 1.41
CA ASP A 120 -27.55 16.51 1.33
C ASP A 120 -26.09 17.04 1.44
N GLY A 121 -25.43 17.24 0.29
CA GLY A 121 -24.08 17.80 0.18
C GLY A 121 -22.96 16.84 -0.21
N VAL A 122 -23.15 15.51 -0.13
CA VAL A 122 -22.13 14.51 -0.52
C VAL A 122 -22.44 13.96 -1.91
N THR A 123 -21.55 14.23 -2.86
CA THR A 123 -21.59 13.64 -4.21
C THR A 123 -20.40 12.70 -4.39
N VAL A 124 -20.68 11.55 -5.00
CA VAL A 124 -19.67 10.63 -5.52
C VAL A 124 -19.63 10.79 -7.03
N GLU A 125 -18.45 11.06 -7.57
CA GLU A 125 -18.19 11.13 -9.00
C GLU A 125 -17.33 9.93 -9.38
N LEU A 126 -17.80 9.15 -10.36
CA LEU A 126 -17.01 8.10 -11.00
C LEU A 126 -16.48 8.62 -12.34
N GLU A 127 -15.15 8.65 -12.46
CA GLU A 127 -14.42 9.08 -13.65
C GLU A 127 -13.80 7.87 -14.34
N ASP A 128 -14.36 7.47 -15.48
CA ASP A 128 -13.77 6.42 -16.32
C ASP A 128 -12.48 6.92 -16.99
N PHE A 129 -11.47 6.05 -17.11
CA PHE A 129 -10.21 6.36 -17.77
C PHE A 129 -9.68 5.18 -18.58
N GLU A 130 -8.90 5.48 -19.63
CA GLU A 130 -8.16 4.51 -20.44
C GLU A 130 -6.84 5.12 -20.90
N GLU A 131 -5.74 4.41 -20.66
CA GLU A 131 -4.40 4.75 -21.11
C GLU A 131 -3.75 3.50 -21.73
N SER A 132 -2.87 3.69 -22.71
CA SER A 132 -2.15 2.58 -23.30
C SER A 132 -0.73 2.97 -23.69
N TYR A 133 0.17 2.00 -23.61
CA TYR A 133 1.53 2.15 -24.15
C TYR A 133 1.63 1.35 -25.45
N VAL A 134 1.98 2.03 -26.53
CA VAL A 134 2.15 1.46 -27.87
C VAL A 134 3.61 1.60 -28.29
N SER A 135 4.22 0.53 -28.78
CA SER A 135 5.61 0.52 -29.24
C SER A 135 5.79 1.24 -30.59
N GLU A 136 7.04 1.42 -31.02
CA GLU A 136 7.38 1.99 -32.33
C GLU A 136 6.85 1.16 -33.52
N ASP A 137 6.55 -0.12 -33.30
CA ASP A 137 6.02 -1.05 -34.30
C ASP A 137 4.48 -1.12 -34.28
N ASP A 138 3.81 -0.14 -33.65
CA ASP A 138 2.35 -0.07 -33.47
C ASP A 138 1.78 -1.28 -32.68
N ILE A 139 2.57 -1.87 -31.78
CA ILE A 139 2.13 -2.97 -30.91
C ILE A 139 1.72 -2.41 -29.54
N THR A 140 0.46 -2.57 -29.16
CA THR A 140 0.01 -2.28 -27.79
C THR A 140 0.71 -3.22 -26.83
N LEU A 141 1.50 -2.67 -25.92
CA LEU A 141 2.24 -3.45 -24.93
C LEU A 141 1.41 -3.66 -23.68
N ILE A 142 0.70 -2.62 -23.27
CA ILE A 142 -0.10 -2.61 -22.05
C ILE A 142 -1.20 -1.56 -22.09
N THR A 143 -2.35 -1.89 -21.51
CA THR A 143 -3.47 -0.98 -21.26
C THR A 143 -3.67 -0.75 -19.77
N PHE A 144 -4.10 0.45 -19.38
CA PHE A 144 -4.54 0.80 -18.04
C PHE A 144 -5.94 1.40 -18.12
N THR A 145 -6.92 0.67 -17.64
CA THR A 145 -8.34 1.04 -17.75
C THR A 145 -9.00 1.00 -16.40
N GLY A 146 -10.07 1.76 -16.22
CA GLY A 146 -10.82 1.67 -14.99
C GLY A 146 -11.75 2.84 -14.75
N ASN A 147 -12.18 2.94 -13.50
CA ASN A 147 -12.78 4.15 -12.97
C ASN A 147 -11.96 4.67 -11.79
N ARG A 148 -12.12 5.95 -11.49
CA ARG A 148 -11.65 6.60 -10.27
C ARG A 148 -12.86 7.18 -9.56
N ILE A 149 -12.89 7.03 -8.23
CA ILE A 149 -13.91 7.65 -7.40
C ILE A 149 -13.39 8.97 -6.82
N LEU A 150 -14.16 10.03 -6.97
CA LEU A 150 -13.91 11.34 -6.40
C LEU A 150 -15.09 11.74 -5.51
N ILE A 151 -14.79 12.14 -4.27
CA ILE A 151 -15.80 12.69 -3.37
C ILE A 151 -15.79 14.21 -3.49
N SER A 152 -16.97 14.80 -3.66
CA SER A 152 -17.21 16.23 -3.54
C SER A 152 -18.19 16.50 -2.40
N GLU A 153 -17.75 17.28 -1.42
CA GLU A 153 -18.56 17.66 -0.25
C GLU A 153 -18.21 19.08 0.19
N GLU A 154 -18.97 20.05 -0.31
CA GLU A 154 -18.71 21.47 -0.11
C GLU A 154 -18.84 21.91 1.35
N ALA A 155 -19.72 21.27 2.12
CA ALA A 155 -19.96 21.61 3.52
C ALA A 155 -18.86 21.07 4.44
N LEU A 156 -18.16 19.99 4.05
CA LEU A 156 -17.14 19.31 4.85
C LEU A 156 -15.85 19.05 4.04
N PRO A 157 -15.06 20.08 3.71
CA PRO A 157 -13.84 19.94 2.90
C PRO A 157 -12.77 19.02 3.53
N ASN A 158 -12.79 18.87 4.86
CA ASN A 158 -11.91 17.91 5.54
C ASN A 158 -12.30 16.46 5.25
N VAL A 159 -13.60 16.15 5.12
CA VAL A 159 -14.07 14.80 4.77
C VAL A 159 -13.62 14.50 3.35
N GLN A 160 -13.92 15.39 2.41
CA GLN A 160 -13.47 15.30 1.02
C GLN A 160 -11.95 15.03 0.93
N THR A 161 -11.14 15.85 1.62
CA THR A 161 -9.67 15.71 1.57
C THR A 161 -9.22 14.36 2.11
N SER A 162 -9.74 13.94 3.26
CA SER A 162 -9.33 12.68 3.90
C SER A 162 -9.71 11.46 3.08
N VAL A 163 -10.92 11.45 2.49
CA VAL A 163 -11.41 10.32 1.69
C VAL A 163 -10.64 10.26 0.38
N ASN A 164 -10.55 11.37 -0.36
CA ASN A 164 -9.82 11.40 -1.64
C ASN A 164 -8.33 11.07 -1.47
N LEU A 165 -7.71 11.42 -0.33
CA LEU A 165 -6.32 11.04 -0.08
C LEU A 165 -6.09 9.52 -0.11
N ILE A 166 -7.01 8.74 0.46
CA ILE A 166 -6.89 7.27 0.47
C ILE A 166 -7.19 6.70 -0.93
N LEU A 167 -8.25 7.19 -1.57
CA LEU A 167 -8.66 6.75 -2.90
C LEU A 167 -7.58 7.04 -3.96
N ASP A 168 -6.98 8.23 -3.88
CA ASP A 168 -5.87 8.64 -4.74
C ASP A 168 -4.62 7.80 -4.45
N GLY A 169 -4.38 7.45 -3.19
CA GLY A 169 -3.29 6.54 -2.82
C GLY A 169 -3.38 5.20 -3.52
N PHE A 170 -4.57 4.58 -3.53
CA PHE A 170 -4.83 3.33 -4.23
C PHE A 170 -4.69 3.47 -5.76
N TYR A 171 -5.21 4.55 -6.34
CA TYR A 171 -5.07 4.81 -7.78
C TYR A 171 -3.60 4.94 -8.18
N LEU A 172 -2.81 5.70 -7.42
CA LEU A 172 -1.37 5.88 -7.66
C LEU A 172 -0.58 4.57 -7.50
N GLU A 173 -1.03 3.66 -6.63
CA GLU A 173 -0.47 2.32 -6.53
C GLU A 173 -0.73 1.52 -7.82
N ALA A 174 -1.98 1.49 -8.31
CA ALA A 174 -2.33 0.84 -9.57
C ALA A 174 -1.57 1.44 -10.78
N GLU A 175 -1.39 2.76 -10.82
CA GLU A 175 -0.56 3.46 -11.82
C GLU A 175 0.92 3.02 -11.71
N GLY A 176 1.43 2.84 -10.48
CA GLY A 176 2.76 2.28 -10.25
C GLY A 176 2.92 0.87 -10.81
N ILE A 177 1.89 0.03 -10.65
CA ILE A 177 1.83 -1.32 -11.21
C ILE A 177 1.82 -1.27 -12.76
N TYR A 178 1.02 -0.39 -13.35
CA TYR A 178 1.02 -0.14 -14.80
C TYR A 178 2.41 0.22 -15.33
N ASN A 179 3.11 1.17 -14.69
CA ASN A 179 4.46 1.56 -15.09
C ASN A 179 5.48 0.41 -14.98
N ARG A 180 5.34 -0.44 -13.95
CA ARG A 180 6.19 -1.62 -13.76
C ARG A 180 6.00 -2.63 -14.89
N TYR A 181 4.75 -2.98 -15.22
CA TYR A 181 4.48 -3.96 -16.29
C TYR A 181 4.71 -3.38 -17.70
N THR A 182 4.63 -2.05 -17.87
CA THR A 182 5.10 -1.37 -19.09
C THR A 182 6.59 -1.67 -19.32
N SER A 183 7.41 -1.52 -18.27
CA SER A 183 8.84 -1.79 -18.33
C SER A 183 9.14 -3.27 -18.61
N GLU A 184 8.34 -4.18 -18.05
CA GLU A 184 8.45 -5.62 -18.30
C GLU A 184 8.11 -5.97 -19.76
N ALA A 185 7.01 -5.43 -20.29
CA ALA A 185 6.60 -5.63 -21.66
C ALA A 185 7.66 -5.10 -22.66
N LEU A 186 8.23 -3.92 -22.40
CA LEU A 186 9.34 -3.37 -23.17
C LEU A 186 10.57 -4.28 -23.17
N ALA A 187 10.92 -4.85 -22.02
CA ALA A 187 12.02 -5.80 -21.92
C ALA A 187 11.74 -7.10 -22.70
N GLU A 188 10.48 -7.56 -22.72
CA GLU A 188 10.08 -8.76 -23.44
C GLU A 188 10.20 -8.61 -24.96
N ILE A 189 9.67 -7.53 -25.53
CA ILE A 189 9.74 -7.29 -26.98
C ILE A 189 11.16 -7.01 -27.47
N ALA A 190 12.06 -6.55 -26.58
CA ALA A 190 13.46 -6.32 -26.90
C ALA A 190 14.26 -7.63 -27.01
N MET A 191 13.75 -8.72 -26.45
CA MET A 191 14.36 -10.04 -26.60
C MET A 191 14.00 -10.65 -27.96
N PRO A 192 14.91 -11.41 -28.60
CA PRO A 192 14.61 -12.11 -29.84
C PRO A 192 13.54 -13.17 -29.58
N MET A 193 12.30 -12.87 -29.97
CA MET A 193 11.18 -13.82 -29.92
C MET A 193 11.39 -14.92 -30.96
N GLU A 194 10.98 -16.15 -30.62
CA GLU A 194 10.90 -17.24 -31.59
C GLU A 194 9.86 -16.89 -32.68
N GLU A 195 10.10 -17.31 -33.93
CA GLU A 195 9.31 -16.88 -35.11
C GLU A 195 7.78 -17.17 -35.02
N ASP A 196 7.32 -17.93 -34.03
CA ASP A 196 5.93 -18.35 -33.85
C ASP A 196 5.30 -17.94 -32.51
N VAL A 197 5.99 -17.16 -31.67
CA VAL A 197 5.42 -16.67 -30.40
C VAL A 197 4.87 -15.28 -30.62
N GLU A 198 3.56 -15.10 -30.45
CA GLU A 198 2.92 -13.79 -30.47
C GLU A 198 2.99 -13.16 -29.07
N PHE A 199 3.35 -11.87 -29.02
CA PHE A 199 3.38 -11.12 -27.77
C PHE A 199 1.94 -10.95 -27.24
N ALA A 200 1.72 -11.28 -25.98
CA ALA A 200 0.44 -11.08 -25.32
C ALA A 200 0.49 -9.79 -24.50
N PRO A 201 -0.35 -8.77 -24.80
CA PRO A 201 -0.34 -7.52 -24.07
C PRO A 201 -0.75 -7.72 -22.62
N TYR A 202 -0.20 -6.87 -21.76
CA TYR A 202 -0.66 -6.74 -20.38
C TYR A 202 -1.91 -5.84 -20.34
N SER A 203 -2.75 -6.01 -19.32
CA SER A 203 -3.81 -5.06 -19.00
C SER A 203 -3.85 -4.88 -17.50
N VAL A 204 -3.84 -3.63 -17.05
CA VAL A 204 -4.13 -3.25 -15.66
C VAL A 204 -5.54 -2.70 -15.63
N THR A 205 -6.41 -3.29 -14.84
CA THR A 205 -7.78 -2.79 -14.63
C THR A 205 -7.90 -2.29 -13.21
N CYS A 206 -8.36 -1.05 -13.00
CA CYS A 206 -8.63 -0.49 -11.67
C CYS A 206 -10.14 -0.23 -11.52
N GLY A 207 -10.71 -0.63 -10.39
CA GLY A 207 -12.14 -0.54 -10.15
C GLY A 207 -12.45 -0.08 -8.74
N TYR A 208 -13.51 0.71 -8.62
CA TYR A 208 -14.10 1.11 -7.35
C TYR A 208 -15.56 0.69 -7.32
N GLU A 209 -15.95 0.02 -6.24
CA GLU A 209 -17.35 -0.16 -5.87
C GLU A 209 -17.57 0.53 -4.53
N TYR A 210 -18.75 1.09 -4.30
CA TYR A 210 -19.01 1.76 -3.03
C TYR A 210 -20.42 1.50 -2.52
N GLY A 211 -20.62 1.71 -1.22
CA GLY A 211 -21.93 1.72 -0.59
C GLY A 211 -22.00 2.71 0.56
N TYR A 212 -23.21 3.18 0.83
CA TYR A 212 -23.43 4.29 1.75
C TYR A 212 -24.77 4.16 2.49
N ASN A 213 -24.74 4.31 3.82
CA ASN A 213 -25.93 4.19 4.68
C ASN A 213 -26.42 5.52 5.28
N GLY A 214 -25.92 6.66 4.80
CA GLY A 214 -26.19 7.97 5.40
C GLY A 214 -25.12 8.45 6.40
N ARG A 215 -24.19 7.57 6.79
CA ARG A 215 -23.13 7.90 7.76
C ARG A 215 -21.77 7.37 7.36
N VAL A 216 -21.70 6.14 6.88
CA VAL A 216 -20.47 5.47 6.47
C VAL A 216 -20.48 5.32 4.96
N LEU A 217 -19.39 5.73 4.31
CA LEU A 217 -19.04 5.35 2.94
C LEU A 217 -18.07 4.18 3.01
N SER A 218 -18.47 3.02 2.53
CA SER A 218 -17.58 1.87 2.34
C SER A 218 -17.20 1.79 0.85
N VAL A 219 -15.92 1.58 0.56
CA VAL A 219 -15.37 1.49 -0.80
C VAL A 219 -14.58 0.19 -0.91
N VAL A 220 -14.87 -0.58 -1.95
CA VAL A 220 -14.04 -1.68 -2.44
C VAL A 220 -13.18 -1.12 -3.56
N MET A 221 -11.87 -1.32 -3.45
CA MET A 221 -10.90 -0.85 -4.42
C MET A 221 -10.20 -2.09 -4.96
N THR A 222 -10.26 -2.31 -6.27
CA THR A 222 -9.63 -3.48 -6.90
C THR A 222 -8.68 -3.02 -7.99
N TYR A 223 -7.56 -3.74 -8.13
CA TYR A 223 -6.87 -3.76 -9.40
C TYR A 223 -6.44 -5.17 -9.77
N ASP A 224 -6.49 -5.48 -11.05
CA ASP A 224 -5.98 -6.74 -11.59
C ASP A 224 -4.99 -6.46 -12.71
N VAL A 225 -4.01 -7.34 -12.86
CA VAL A 225 -3.09 -7.39 -13.98
C VAL A 225 -3.29 -8.69 -14.71
N THR A 226 -3.64 -8.59 -15.97
CA THR A 226 -3.77 -9.74 -16.87
C THR A 226 -2.72 -9.68 -17.97
N ARG A 227 -2.42 -10.84 -18.54
CA ARG A 227 -1.59 -11.01 -19.74
C ARG A 227 -2.31 -11.97 -20.68
N GLY A 228 -2.97 -11.43 -21.70
CA GLY A 228 -3.99 -12.17 -22.44
C GLY A 228 -5.09 -12.66 -21.48
N ASP A 229 -5.31 -13.98 -21.41
CA ASP A 229 -6.33 -14.58 -20.54
C ASP A 229 -5.81 -14.97 -19.14
N LEU A 230 -4.52 -14.73 -18.84
CA LEU A 230 -3.91 -15.12 -17.57
C LEU A 230 -3.95 -13.96 -16.58
N VAL A 231 -4.54 -14.17 -15.40
CA VAL A 231 -4.40 -13.26 -14.25
C VAL A 231 -3.00 -13.45 -13.65
N VAL A 232 -2.21 -12.38 -13.68
CA VAL A 232 -0.84 -12.32 -13.16
C VAL A 232 -0.85 -11.85 -11.71
N GLU A 233 -1.67 -10.84 -11.42
CA GLU A 233 -1.77 -10.21 -10.12
C GLU A 233 -3.20 -9.72 -9.90
N GLU A 234 -3.69 -9.86 -8.68
CA GLU A 234 -4.99 -9.33 -8.27
C GLU A 234 -4.82 -8.72 -6.88
N HIS A 235 -5.39 -7.56 -6.69
CA HIS A 235 -5.38 -6.85 -5.42
C HIS A 235 -6.76 -6.29 -5.11
N THR A 236 -7.17 -6.40 -3.87
CA THR A 236 -8.43 -5.85 -3.37
C THR A 236 -8.17 -5.24 -2.00
N GLU A 237 -8.54 -3.98 -1.86
CA GLU A 237 -8.51 -3.26 -0.60
C GLU A 237 -9.91 -2.73 -0.26
N TYR A 238 -10.18 -2.62 1.03
CA TYR A 238 -11.45 -2.11 1.53
C TYR A 238 -11.21 -0.93 2.45
N ALA A 239 -11.92 0.14 2.17
CA ALA A 239 -11.91 1.35 2.96
C ALA A 239 -13.30 1.64 3.49
N SER A 240 -13.39 2.20 4.70
CA SER A 240 -14.65 2.74 5.21
C SER A 240 -14.39 4.07 5.89
N PHE A 241 -15.28 5.03 5.67
CA PHE A 241 -15.12 6.41 6.13
C PHE A 241 -16.36 6.87 6.86
N ASP A 242 -16.20 7.47 8.03
CA ASP A 242 -17.26 8.23 8.69
C ASP A 242 -17.41 9.58 7.96
N MET A 243 -18.47 9.73 7.18
CA MET A 243 -18.72 10.91 6.34
C MET A 243 -19.00 12.19 7.12
N TYR A 244 -19.15 12.11 8.44
CA TYR A 244 -19.27 13.30 9.28
C TYR A 244 -17.92 13.81 9.79
N THR A 245 -16.94 12.92 9.96
CA THR A 245 -15.64 13.24 10.57
C THR A 245 -14.49 13.13 9.59
N GLY A 246 -14.67 12.42 8.47
CA GLY A 246 -13.64 12.06 7.51
C GLY A 246 -12.66 11.02 8.05
N GLN A 247 -13.01 10.36 9.16
CA GLN A 247 -12.13 9.37 9.79
C GLN A 247 -12.25 8.03 9.08
N TYR A 248 -11.09 7.40 8.88
CA TYR A 248 -10.99 6.01 8.46
C TYR A 248 -11.51 5.08 9.55
N VAL A 249 -12.47 4.23 9.20
CA VAL A 249 -13.17 3.31 10.09
C VAL A 249 -12.50 1.95 10.00
N THR A 250 -11.79 1.57 11.06
CA THR A 250 -11.17 0.25 11.18
C THR A 250 -11.94 -0.64 12.14
N THR A 251 -11.79 -1.97 12.02
CA THR A 251 -12.35 -2.94 12.97
C THR A 251 -11.97 -2.60 14.42
N ALA A 252 -10.72 -2.19 14.67
CA ALA A 252 -10.27 -1.77 16.00
C ALA A 252 -10.99 -0.51 16.53
N SER A 253 -11.45 0.38 15.65
CA SER A 253 -12.17 1.60 16.04
C SER A 253 -13.64 1.35 16.42
N VAL A 254 -14.25 0.27 15.92
CA VAL A 254 -15.70 0.02 16.05
C VAL A 254 -16.05 -1.22 16.88
N VAL A 255 -15.10 -2.14 17.08
CA VAL A 255 -15.32 -3.39 17.82
C VAL A 255 -14.78 -3.27 19.25
N GLU A 256 -15.63 -3.57 20.23
CA GLU A 256 -15.26 -3.67 21.64
C GLU A 256 -14.78 -5.09 22.00
N ASP A 257 -15.51 -6.10 21.52
CA ASP A 257 -15.23 -7.52 21.76
C ASP A 257 -14.74 -8.19 20.47
N GLN A 258 -13.42 -8.26 20.31
CA GLN A 258 -12.76 -8.80 19.11
C GLN A 258 -13.02 -10.30 18.93
N GLU A 259 -13.12 -11.07 20.02
CA GLU A 259 -13.33 -12.51 19.97
C GLU A 259 -14.78 -12.82 19.55
N LEU A 260 -15.75 -12.11 20.13
CA LEU A 260 -17.15 -12.22 19.73
C LEU A 260 -17.35 -11.74 18.28
N PHE A 261 -16.71 -10.63 17.89
CA PHE A 261 -16.78 -10.13 16.52
C PHE A 261 -16.26 -11.16 15.52
N ARG A 262 -15.04 -11.68 15.73
CA ARG A 262 -14.44 -12.69 14.86
C ARG A 262 -15.28 -13.95 14.79
N THR A 263 -15.76 -14.45 15.93
CA THR A 263 -16.58 -15.66 15.99
C THR A 263 -17.90 -15.47 15.24
N THR A 264 -18.62 -14.37 15.49
CA THR A 264 -19.92 -14.10 14.85
C THR A 264 -19.76 -13.90 13.35
N CYS A 265 -18.82 -13.06 12.94
CA CYS A 265 -18.57 -12.75 11.53
C CYS A 265 -18.01 -13.95 10.77
N GLY A 266 -17.08 -14.69 11.37
CA GLY A 266 -16.53 -15.92 10.81
C GLY A 266 -17.61 -16.98 10.58
N ASN A 267 -18.57 -17.13 11.49
CA ASN A 267 -19.71 -18.04 11.28
C ASN A 267 -20.60 -17.60 10.10
N ILE A 268 -20.82 -16.29 9.94
CA ILE A 268 -21.58 -15.74 8.81
C ILE A 268 -20.83 -16.01 7.50
N LEU A 269 -19.52 -15.81 7.46
CA LEU A 269 -18.68 -16.07 6.28
C LEU A 269 -18.60 -17.56 5.95
N ALA A 270 -18.36 -18.42 6.94
CA ALA A 270 -18.31 -19.88 6.75
C ALA A 270 -19.62 -20.43 6.18
N PHE A 271 -20.77 -19.86 6.57
CA PHE A 271 -22.06 -20.26 6.02
C PHE A 271 -22.25 -19.82 4.56
N ALA A 272 -21.56 -18.75 4.14
CA ALA A 272 -21.66 -18.22 2.78
C ALA A 272 -20.75 -18.94 1.78
N THR A 273 -19.75 -19.70 2.24
CA THR A 273 -18.89 -20.49 1.34
C THR A 273 -19.51 -21.86 1.05
N GLU A 274 -19.20 -22.43 -0.12
CA GLU A 274 -19.59 -23.81 -0.46
C GLU A 274 -18.60 -24.85 0.11
N ASN A 275 -17.51 -24.41 0.72
CA ASN A 275 -16.46 -25.27 1.24
C ASN A 275 -16.77 -25.71 2.67
N GLU A 276 -17.12 -26.99 2.84
CA GLU A 276 -17.44 -27.57 4.16
C GLU A 276 -16.26 -27.57 5.14
N GLU A 277 -15.02 -27.33 4.69
CA GLU A 277 -13.84 -27.21 5.56
C GLU A 277 -13.71 -25.81 6.19
N ASP A 278 -14.36 -24.80 5.61
CA ASP A 278 -14.35 -23.45 6.14
C ASP A 278 -15.16 -23.37 7.43
N ASN A 279 -14.58 -22.74 8.43
CA ASN A 279 -15.21 -22.51 9.72
C ASN A 279 -14.91 -21.07 10.17
N GLN A 280 -15.47 -20.67 11.31
CA GLN A 280 -15.35 -19.32 11.85
C GLN A 280 -13.90 -18.82 12.01
N ASP A 281 -12.92 -19.71 12.18
CA ASP A 281 -11.52 -19.35 12.37
C ASP A 281 -10.72 -19.32 11.07
N SER A 282 -11.31 -19.81 9.95
CA SER A 282 -10.68 -19.87 8.62
C SER A 282 -10.46 -18.49 8.00
N PHE A 283 -11.21 -17.47 8.43
CA PHE A 283 -11.21 -16.15 7.80
C PHE A 283 -10.27 -15.17 8.49
N THR A 284 -9.55 -14.37 7.69
CA THR A 284 -8.75 -13.23 8.12
C THR A 284 -9.33 -11.91 7.63
N ASP A 285 -8.77 -10.80 8.12
CA ASP A 285 -9.08 -9.45 7.62
C ASP A 285 -10.57 -9.13 7.61
N ILE A 286 -11.27 -9.55 8.67
CA ILE A 286 -12.71 -9.39 8.76
C ILE A 286 -13.08 -7.94 9.04
N PHE A 287 -13.96 -7.36 8.22
CA PHE A 287 -14.54 -6.03 8.41
C PHE A 287 -16.02 -5.97 7.98
N ILE A 288 -16.66 -4.85 8.29
CA ILE A 288 -18.06 -4.57 7.94
C ILE A 288 -18.08 -3.66 6.72
N PHE A 289 -18.78 -4.06 5.67
CA PHE A 289 -19.01 -3.29 4.46
C PHE A 289 -20.48 -2.84 4.39
N VAL A 290 -20.73 -1.57 4.11
CA VAL A 290 -22.08 -1.04 3.90
C VAL A 290 -22.45 -1.15 2.43
N GLU A 291 -23.55 -1.81 2.08
CA GLU A 291 -24.04 -1.88 0.70
C GLU A 291 -25.28 -1.02 0.49
N GLY A 292 -25.15 0.02 -0.34
CA GLY A 292 -26.26 0.79 -0.91
C GLY A 292 -27.29 1.34 0.09
N SER A 293 -28.40 1.84 -0.43
CA SER A 293 -29.51 2.43 0.35
C SER A 293 -30.34 1.41 1.16
N GLY A 294 -29.84 0.19 1.33
CA GLY A 294 -30.49 -0.88 2.09
C GLY A 294 -29.99 -0.91 3.54
N ASN A 295 -30.81 -1.45 4.45
CA ASN A 295 -30.39 -1.67 5.85
C ASN A 295 -29.41 -2.87 6.01
N GLY A 296 -28.83 -3.37 4.91
CA GLY A 296 -27.95 -4.52 4.92
C GLY A 296 -26.50 -4.11 5.12
N VAL A 297 -25.83 -4.73 6.09
CA VAL A 297 -24.36 -4.72 6.14
C VAL A 297 -23.86 -6.06 5.62
N TYR A 298 -22.71 -6.04 4.98
CA TYR A 298 -21.98 -7.24 4.65
C TYR A 298 -20.85 -7.42 5.63
N VAL A 299 -20.60 -8.66 5.99
CA VAL A 299 -19.31 -9.07 6.53
C VAL A 299 -18.47 -9.50 5.34
N VAL A 300 -17.24 -9.02 5.31
CA VAL A 300 -16.25 -9.43 4.32
C VAL A 300 -15.04 -9.97 5.07
N GLY A 301 -14.43 -11.02 4.53
CA GLY A 301 -13.18 -11.56 5.04
C GLY A 301 -12.47 -12.42 3.99
N THR A 302 -11.19 -12.67 4.21
CA THR A 302 -10.34 -13.44 3.31
C THR A 302 -10.31 -14.90 3.74
N ALA A 303 -10.67 -15.81 2.84
CA ALA A 303 -10.61 -17.25 3.05
C ALA A 303 -9.15 -17.78 2.98
N PRO A 304 -8.87 -19.02 3.43
CA PRO A 304 -7.52 -19.57 3.44
C PRO A 304 -6.82 -19.67 2.07
N ASP A 305 -7.60 -19.72 0.99
CA ASP A 305 -7.12 -19.75 -0.40
C ASP A 305 -6.87 -18.34 -0.99
N GLY A 306 -7.10 -17.29 -0.20
CA GLY A 306 -6.99 -15.89 -0.62
C GLY A 306 -8.29 -15.32 -1.22
N THR A 307 -9.32 -16.13 -1.42
CA THR A 307 -10.60 -15.66 -1.98
C THR A 307 -11.28 -14.72 -0.99
N ILE A 308 -11.75 -13.57 -1.48
CA ILE A 308 -12.57 -12.69 -0.67
C ILE A 308 -14.00 -13.20 -0.61
N VAL A 309 -14.50 -13.42 0.60
CA VAL A 309 -15.86 -13.88 0.86
C VAL A 309 -16.67 -12.73 1.43
N ARG A 310 -17.84 -12.52 0.85
CA ARG A 310 -18.78 -11.46 1.23
C ARG A 310 -20.13 -12.06 1.56
N ALA A 311 -20.65 -11.78 2.75
CA ALA A 311 -21.88 -12.37 3.25
C ALA A 311 -22.79 -11.30 3.85
N LEU A 312 -24.06 -11.30 3.44
CA LEU A 312 -25.06 -10.41 4.03
C LEU A 312 -25.25 -10.76 5.51
N ALA A 313 -25.17 -9.77 6.38
CA ALA A 313 -25.29 -9.94 7.81
C ALA A 313 -26.42 -9.09 8.38
N ASP A 314 -27.13 -9.68 9.34
CA ASP A 314 -28.02 -8.92 10.21
C ASP A 314 -27.18 -8.17 11.25
N ILE A 315 -27.23 -6.83 11.21
CA ILE A 315 -26.47 -5.99 12.13
C ILE A 315 -26.84 -6.28 13.60
N GLU A 316 -28.04 -6.77 13.89
CA GLU A 316 -28.43 -7.12 15.26
C GLU A 316 -27.59 -8.28 15.83
N ASN A 317 -27.07 -9.17 14.98
CA ASN A 317 -26.19 -10.26 15.39
C ASN A 317 -24.76 -9.76 15.72
N ILE A 318 -24.30 -8.72 15.01
CA ILE A 318 -22.94 -8.17 15.17
C ILE A 318 -22.90 -7.09 16.25
N ALA A 319 -23.99 -6.34 16.45
CA ALA A 319 -24.09 -5.21 17.37
C ALA A 319 -23.58 -5.48 18.80
N PRO A 320 -23.76 -6.68 19.41
CA PRO A 320 -23.21 -6.97 20.74
C PRO A 320 -21.67 -6.90 20.83
N ALA A 321 -20.97 -7.11 19.71
CA ALA A 321 -19.51 -7.01 19.65
C ALA A 321 -19.02 -5.59 19.38
N LEU A 322 -19.91 -4.70 18.92
CA LEU A 322 -19.58 -3.32 18.56
C LEU A 322 -19.58 -2.41 19.80
N ASN A 323 -18.58 -1.53 19.86
CA ASN A 323 -18.58 -0.43 20.81
C ASN A 323 -19.67 0.60 20.44
N ARG A 324 -19.86 1.61 21.30
CA ARG A 324 -20.86 2.66 21.06
C ARG A 324 -20.70 3.39 19.72
N TYR A 325 -19.46 3.59 19.25
CA TYR A 325 -19.18 4.25 17.97
C TYR A 325 -19.57 3.34 16.80
N GLY A 326 -19.18 2.06 16.82
CA GLY A 326 -19.60 1.08 15.82
C GLY A 326 -21.12 0.93 15.71
N GLN A 327 -21.82 0.88 16.85
CA GLN A 327 -23.29 0.85 16.84
C GLN A 327 -23.89 2.09 16.18
N LEU A 328 -23.35 3.28 16.47
CA LEU A 328 -23.80 4.53 15.84
C LEU A 328 -23.60 4.51 14.32
N LEU A 329 -22.48 3.98 13.85
CA LEU A 329 -22.15 3.93 12.42
C LEU A 329 -23.04 2.96 11.64
N TYR A 330 -23.35 1.79 12.20
CA TYR A 330 -23.94 0.69 11.42
C TYR A 330 -25.41 0.38 11.72
N THR A 331 -25.97 0.81 12.85
CA THR A 331 -27.35 0.41 13.24
C THR A 331 -28.45 1.38 12.83
N ASN A 332 -28.11 2.58 12.32
CA ASN A 332 -29.09 3.62 11.92
C ASN A 332 -30.21 3.87 12.95
N ARG A 333 -29.89 3.74 14.27
CA ARG A 333 -30.81 4.02 15.39
C ARG A 333 -30.49 5.35 16.07
#